data_AF-A0A2W4N848-F1
#
_entry.id   AF-A0A2W4N848-F1
#
_cell.length_a   1.000
_cell.length_b   1.000
_cell.length_c   1.000
_cell.angle_alpha   90.00
_cell.angle_beta   90.00
_cell.angle_gamma   90.00
#
_symmetry.space_group_name_H-M   'P 1'
#
loop_
_entity.id
_entity.type
_entity.pdbx_description
1 polymer ?
#
loop_
_entity_poly.entity_id
_entity_poly.type
_entity_poly.pdbx_seq_one_letter_code
_entity_poly.pdbx_strand_id
1 'polypeptide(L)'
;PMAGMDHGGITSNFGNIVNGDVDPEAINGFDPSALLTDFDYGEVSTLASGQTLREYRLDAIAKTIEIAPGITFPAWAYNGRVPGPTLRATQGDRVRITFTNGNDHPHSIHFHGIHPAEMDGVTPVPPGGTFVYEFDAEPFGLHVYHCHTTPFSRHIHKGLYGLFIVDPPTPRPPAHELVMVMNAFDTNFDAENEVYAVNTVAFHYTKHPIPLRAGELTRVYLANFTEFDLINSFHIHANLFHLLRTGTKLEPDEYTDLVMLCQAERHILEFTYPRPGQFMFHAHQSEFNQLGWMGIFDVTEDGLPSEPFAAARHLGLCQLS
;
A
#
# COMPACT_ATOMS: atom_id res chain seq x y z
N PRO A 1 13.69 30.90 35.59
CA PRO A 1 14.37 29.59 35.51
C PRO A 1 13.49 28.60 34.74
N MET A 2 13.61 28.60 33.41
CA MET A 2 13.01 27.55 32.57
C MET A 2 14.07 26.48 32.33
N ALA A 3 13.79 25.27 32.79
CA ALA A 3 14.60 24.09 32.55
C ALA A 3 14.44 23.68 31.08
N GLY A 4 15.56 23.35 30.44
CA GLY A 4 15.64 22.97 29.04
C GLY A 4 14.85 21.70 28.74
N MET A 5 14.11 21.74 27.65
CA MET A 5 13.69 20.55 26.92
C MET A 5 14.86 20.08 26.07
N ASP A 6 15.20 18.80 26.21
CA ASP A 6 16.23 18.12 25.46
C ASP A 6 15.75 17.89 24.02
N HIS A 7 16.37 18.59 23.07
CA HIS A 7 16.11 18.44 21.63
C HIS A 7 16.98 17.35 20.97
N GLY A 8 17.75 16.57 21.75
CA GLY A 8 18.74 15.62 21.21
C GLY A 8 18.17 14.36 20.54
N GLY A 9 16.94 13.95 20.90
CA GLY A 9 16.33 12.72 20.36
C GLY A 9 15.84 12.84 18.92
N ILE A 10 15.10 13.91 18.62
CA ILE A 10 14.42 14.11 17.32
C ILE A 10 15.44 14.25 16.19
N THR A 11 16.52 15.02 16.36
CA THR A 11 17.53 15.21 15.32
C THR A 11 18.32 13.94 14.98
N SER A 12 18.46 13.02 15.95
CA SER A 12 19.20 11.76 15.75
C SER A 12 18.38 10.73 14.95
N ASN A 13 17.07 10.67 15.16
CA ASN A 13 16.18 9.75 14.45
C ASN A 13 15.97 10.19 13.00
N PHE A 14 15.76 11.48 12.73
CA PHE A 14 15.66 11.99 11.35
C PHE A 14 16.90 11.65 10.50
N GLY A 15 18.10 11.83 11.07
CA GLY A 15 19.35 11.49 10.38
C GLY A 15 19.46 10.02 10.01
N ASN A 16 18.96 9.10 10.86
CA ASN A 16 19.00 7.66 10.60
C ASN A 16 17.92 7.22 9.60
N ILE A 17 16.72 7.78 9.65
CA ILE A 17 15.63 7.49 8.70
C ILE A 17 16.09 7.76 7.26
N VAL A 18 16.77 8.89 7.06
CA VAL A 18 17.21 9.33 5.73
C VAL A 18 18.47 8.58 5.27
N ASN A 19 19.44 8.32 6.15
CA ASN A 19 20.77 7.82 5.73
C ASN A 19 20.99 6.31 5.89
N GLY A 20 20.17 5.60 6.67
CA GLY A 20 20.24 4.14 6.78
C GLY A 20 19.40 3.43 5.71
N ASP A 21 19.48 2.11 5.62
CA ASP A 21 18.59 1.29 4.78
C ASP A 21 18.04 0.12 5.60
N VAL A 22 16.81 -0.29 5.31
CA VAL A 22 16.18 -1.46 5.95
C VAL A 22 16.44 -2.65 5.05
N ASP A 23 16.68 -3.83 5.61
CA ASP A 23 16.61 -5.10 4.87
C ASP A 23 15.23 -5.73 5.13
N PRO A 24 14.19 -5.33 4.39
CA PRO A 24 12.82 -5.63 4.76
C PRO A 24 12.51 -7.12 4.61
N GLU A 25 13.14 -7.82 3.66
CA GLU A 25 12.96 -9.27 3.53
C GLU A 25 13.55 -9.99 4.75
N ALA A 26 14.77 -9.64 5.18
CA ALA A 26 15.40 -10.29 6.32
C ALA A 26 14.73 -9.95 7.67
N ILE A 27 14.24 -8.71 7.83
CA ILE A 27 13.75 -8.20 9.11
C ILE A 27 12.22 -8.29 9.20
N ASN A 28 11.53 -7.85 8.15
CA ASN A 28 10.08 -7.84 8.09
C ASN A 28 9.50 -9.11 7.49
N GLY A 29 10.29 -9.93 6.78
CA GLY A 29 9.77 -11.09 6.05
C GLY A 29 8.81 -10.72 4.91
N PHE A 30 8.95 -9.50 4.38
CA PHE A 30 8.34 -9.04 3.14
C PHE A 30 9.13 -7.83 2.60
N ASP A 31 9.24 -7.70 1.29
CA ASP A 31 9.92 -6.59 0.60
C ASP A 31 8.92 -5.66 -0.11
N PRO A 32 8.88 -4.34 0.19
CA PRO A 32 8.04 -3.38 -0.53
C PRO A 32 8.19 -3.44 -2.06
N SER A 33 9.39 -3.70 -2.58
CA SER A 33 9.61 -3.86 -4.03
C SER A 33 8.86 -5.07 -4.59
N ALA A 34 8.80 -6.18 -3.86
CA ALA A 34 8.03 -7.35 -4.25
C ALA A 34 6.52 -7.09 -4.13
N LEU A 35 6.08 -6.31 -3.13
CA LEU A 35 4.67 -5.94 -2.93
C LEU A 35 4.08 -5.18 -4.13
N LEU A 36 4.90 -4.43 -4.88
CA LEU A 36 4.46 -3.68 -6.06
C LEU A 36 3.72 -4.57 -7.08
N THR A 37 4.15 -5.81 -7.27
CA THR A 37 3.63 -6.70 -8.32
C THR A 37 3.07 -8.00 -7.77
N ASP A 38 2.90 -8.12 -6.45
CA ASP A 38 2.37 -9.32 -5.82
C ASP A 38 0.83 -9.27 -5.77
N PHE A 39 0.21 -9.92 -6.75
CA PHE A 39 -1.24 -10.08 -6.85
C PHE A 39 -1.64 -11.49 -6.43
N ASP A 40 -2.46 -11.59 -5.39
CA ASP A 40 -3.04 -12.85 -4.94
C ASP A 40 -4.30 -13.16 -5.75
N TYR A 41 -4.20 -14.15 -6.63
CA TYR A 41 -5.33 -14.62 -7.44
C TYR A 41 -6.17 -15.69 -6.73
N GLY A 42 -5.79 -16.11 -5.52
CA GLY A 42 -6.49 -17.14 -4.76
C GLY A 42 -6.48 -18.52 -5.43
N GLU A 43 -7.11 -19.48 -4.77
CA GLU A 43 -7.38 -20.79 -5.34
C GLU A 43 -8.66 -20.73 -6.19
N VAL A 44 -8.56 -21.15 -7.45
CA VAL A 44 -9.66 -21.04 -8.42
C VAL A 44 -10.31 -22.41 -8.64
N SER A 45 -11.63 -22.45 -8.49
CA SER A 45 -12.46 -23.61 -8.80
C SER A 45 -13.78 -23.18 -9.46
N THR A 46 -14.67 -24.13 -9.74
CA THR A 46 -15.95 -23.86 -10.40
C THR A 46 -17.09 -24.42 -9.56
N LEU A 47 -18.07 -23.57 -9.24
CA LEU A 47 -19.29 -23.99 -8.54
C LEU A 47 -20.17 -24.86 -9.43
N ALA A 48 -21.10 -25.59 -8.83
CA ALA A 48 -22.10 -26.37 -9.56
C ALA A 48 -22.97 -25.51 -10.51
N SER A 49 -23.09 -24.20 -10.23
CA SER A 49 -23.75 -23.22 -11.10
C SER A 49 -22.96 -22.87 -12.37
N GLY A 50 -21.68 -23.26 -12.46
CA GLY A 50 -20.76 -22.84 -13.51
C GLY A 50 -20.04 -21.52 -13.23
N GLN A 51 -20.37 -20.83 -12.12
CA GLN A 51 -19.67 -19.61 -11.69
C GLN A 51 -18.26 -19.97 -11.17
N THR A 52 -17.26 -19.14 -11.49
CA THR A 52 -15.92 -19.25 -10.92
C THR A 52 -15.98 -18.96 -9.42
N LEU A 53 -15.40 -19.84 -8.60
CA LEU A 53 -15.16 -19.62 -7.18
C LEU A 53 -13.68 -19.31 -6.99
N ARG A 54 -13.40 -18.25 -6.23
CA ARG A 54 -12.05 -17.82 -5.88
C ARG A 54 -11.92 -17.76 -4.37
N GLU A 55 -11.01 -18.57 -3.84
CA GLU A 55 -10.84 -18.79 -2.40
C GLU A 55 -9.53 -18.17 -1.92
N TYR A 56 -9.61 -17.44 -0.81
CA TYR A 56 -8.49 -16.81 -0.15
C TYR A 56 -8.42 -17.25 1.32
N ARG A 57 -7.21 -17.20 1.87
CA ARG A 57 -6.98 -17.37 3.31
C ARG A 57 -6.25 -16.16 3.86
N LEU A 58 -6.84 -15.53 4.87
CA LEU A 58 -6.23 -14.42 5.59
C LEU A 58 -6.14 -14.74 7.08
N ASP A 59 -4.95 -14.58 7.63
CA ASP A 59 -4.67 -14.75 9.06
C ASP A 59 -4.26 -13.39 9.65
N ALA A 60 -5.00 -12.88 10.65
CA ALA A 60 -4.58 -11.68 11.38
C ALA A 60 -3.60 -12.08 12.49
N ILE A 61 -2.38 -11.54 12.46
CA ILE A 61 -1.33 -11.85 13.45
C ILE A 61 -0.66 -10.57 13.97
N ALA A 62 -0.10 -10.63 15.17
CA ALA A 62 0.81 -9.59 15.65
C ALA A 62 2.20 -9.78 15.03
N LYS A 63 2.83 -8.69 14.60
CA LYS A 63 4.17 -8.73 14.03
C LYS A 63 4.92 -7.45 14.32
N THR A 64 6.16 -7.56 14.77
CA THR A 64 7.04 -6.37 14.82
C THR A 64 7.71 -6.21 13.47
N ILE A 65 7.63 -5.01 12.89
CA ILE A 65 8.23 -4.65 11.61
C ILE A 65 9.18 -3.47 11.82
N GLU A 66 10.24 -3.36 11.03
CA GLU A 66 11.09 -2.18 10.92
C GLU A 66 10.59 -1.30 9.76
N ILE A 67 10.15 -0.09 10.11
CA ILE A 67 9.53 0.87 9.18
C ILE A 67 10.51 1.94 8.69
N ALA A 68 11.61 2.11 9.41
CA ALA A 68 12.77 2.91 9.05
C ALA A 68 14.00 2.37 9.82
N PRO A 69 15.24 2.66 9.40
CA PRO A 69 16.45 2.14 10.04
C PRO A 69 16.48 2.38 11.56
N GLY A 70 16.45 1.29 12.34
CA GLY A 70 16.44 1.29 13.80
C GLY A 70 15.08 1.61 14.44
N ILE A 71 14.03 1.84 13.65
CA ILE A 71 12.68 2.17 14.11
C ILE A 71 11.74 1.00 13.84
N THR A 72 11.38 0.30 14.91
CA THR A 72 10.44 -0.82 14.86
C THR A 72 9.03 -0.40 15.27
N PHE A 73 8.03 -1.00 14.65
CA PHE A 73 6.62 -0.77 14.89
C PHE A 73 5.88 -2.08 15.21
N PRO A 74 5.07 -2.14 16.28
CA PRO A 74 4.30 -3.33 16.64
C PRO A 74 3.00 -3.42 15.83
N ALA A 75 3.10 -3.93 14.61
CA ALA A 75 2.00 -4.07 13.67
C ALA A 75 1.02 -5.21 14.02
N TRP A 76 -0.18 -5.08 13.48
CA TRP A 76 -1.15 -6.15 13.27
C TRP A 76 -1.29 -6.33 11.76
N ALA A 77 -1.03 -7.53 11.28
CA ALA A 77 -0.83 -7.80 9.86
C ALA A 77 -1.73 -8.94 9.38
N TYR A 78 -2.33 -8.78 8.19
CA TYR A 78 -2.92 -9.91 7.47
C TYR A 78 -1.80 -10.67 6.76
N ASN A 79 -1.70 -11.98 6.99
CA ASN A 79 -0.67 -12.86 6.46
C ASN A 79 0.77 -12.38 6.74
N GLY A 80 0.95 -11.68 7.86
CA GLY A 80 2.27 -11.24 8.31
C GLY A 80 2.93 -10.16 7.45
N ARG A 81 2.18 -9.42 6.63
CA ARG A 81 2.69 -8.24 5.92
C ARG A 81 1.78 -7.02 6.07
N VAL A 82 2.38 -5.85 5.90
CA VAL A 82 1.69 -4.56 5.84
C VAL A 82 2.15 -3.84 4.56
N PRO A 83 1.24 -3.42 3.66
CA PRO A 83 -0.17 -3.80 3.61
C PRO A 83 -0.37 -5.33 3.55
N GLY A 84 -1.57 -5.78 3.89
CA GLY A 84 -2.02 -7.14 3.67
C GLY A 84 -2.08 -7.50 2.18
N PRO A 85 -2.33 -8.77 1.83
CA PRO A 85 -2.35 -9.22 0.44
C PRO A 85 -3.24 -8.41 -0.51
N THR A 86 -2.73 -8.13 -1.71
CA THR A 86 -3.54 -7.56 -2.79
C THR A 86 -4.36 -8.69 -3.43
N LEU A 87 -5.61 -8.81 -3.02
CA LEU A 87 -6.52 -9.82 -3.56
C LEU A 87 -6.99 -9.39 -4.94
N ARG A 88 -7.02 -10.30 -5.91
CA ARG A 88 -7.45 -10.02 -7.28
C ARG A 88 -8.43 -11.04 -7.82
N ALA A 89 -9.63 -10.57 -8.15
CA ALA A 89 -10.71 -11.36 -8.75
C ALA A 89 -11.17 -10.73 -10.07
N THR A 90 -12.00 -11.45 -10.82
CA THR A 90 -12.71 -10.89 -11.98
C THR A 90 -14.17 -10.62 -11.58
N GLN A 91 -14.77 -9.56 -12.11
CA GLN A 91 -16.17 -9.27 -11.81
C GLN A 91 -17.07 -10.47 -12.13
N GLY A 92 -17.93 -10.81 -11.17
CA GLY A 92 -18.84 -11.96 -11.25
C GLY A 92 -18.27 -13.26 -10.67
N ASP A 93 -16.98 -13.31 -10.29
CA ASP A 93 -16.44 -14.40 -9.49
C ASP A 93 -17.16 -14.45 -8.13
N ARG A 94 -17.44 -15.65 -7.63
CA ARG A 94 -17.78 -15.86 -6.22
C ARG A 94 -16.50 -15.80 -5.41
N VAL A 95 -16.39 -14.86 -4.48
CA VAL A 95 -15.24 -14.74 -3.58
C VAL A 95 -15.57 -15.40 -2.24
N ARG A 96 -14.64 -16.20 -1.74
CA ARG A 96 -14.68 -16.76 -0.37
C ARG A 96 -13.36 -16.47 0.33
N ILE A 97 -13.42 -15.79 1.47
CA ILE A 97 -12.25 -15.53 2.31
C ILE A 97 -12.42 -16.28 3.63
N THR A 98 -11.55 -17.26 3.88
CA THR A 98 -11.42 -17.86 5.19
C THR A 98 -10.51 -16.98 6.04
N PHE A 99 -11.09 -16.27 6.99
CA PHE A 99 -10.37 -15.42 7.92
C PHE A 99 -10.18 -16.13 9.27
N THR A 100 -8.94 -16.29 9.71
CA THR A 100 -8.62 -16.76 11.07
C THR A 100 -7.95 -15.65 11.87
N ASN A 101 -8.44 -15.41 13.08
CA ASN A 101 -7.83 -14.43 13.98
C ASN A 101 -6.77 -15.12 14.85
N GLY A 102 -5.50 -14.99 14.47
CA GLY A 102 -4.34 -15.47 15.24
C GLY A 102 -3.75 -14.45 16.22
N ASN A 103 -4.40 -13.30 16.42
CA ASN A 103 -4.00 -12.26 17.37
C ASN A 103 -4.75 -12.42 18.70
N ASP A 104 -4.23 -11.81 19.76
CA ASP A 104 -4.86 -11.75 21.09
C ASP A 104 -5.97 -10.68 21.19
N HIS A 105 -6.19 -9.89 20.13
CA HIS A 105 -7.27 -8.90 20.04
C HIS A 105 -8.35 -9.37 19.05
N PRO A 106 -9.63 -8.98 19.26
CA PRO A 106 -10.68 -9.26 18.28
C PRO A 106 -10.41 -8.48 16.97
N HIS A 107 -10.56 -9.16 15.84
CA HIS A 107 -10.33 -8.58 14.51
C HIS A 107 -11.44 -9.00 13.55
N SER A 108 -11.60 -8.27 12.46
CA SER A 108 -12.52 -8.60 11.38
C SER A 108 -11.89 -8.21 10.05
N ILE A 109 -12.60 -8.46 8.95
CA ILE A 109 -12.30 -7.87 7.65
C ILE A 109 -13.58 -7.23 7.13
N HIS A 110 -13.54 -5.93 6.89
CA HIS A 110 -14.55 -5.16 6.18
C HIS A 110 -14.03 -4.87 4.78
N PHE A 111 -14.80 -5.23 3.77
CA PHE A 111 -14.48 -4.99 2.37
C PHE A 111 -15.22 -3.73 1.90
N HIS A 112 -14.55 -2.88 1.14
CA HIS A 112 -15.24 -1.89 0.34
C HIS A 112 -15.74 -2.60 -0.92
N GLY A 113 -17.04 -2.66 -1.13
CA GLY A 113 -17.66 -3.39 -2.24
C GLY A 113 -19.14 -3.61 -2.00
N ILE A 114 -19.78 -4.39 -2.86
CA ILE A 114 -21.17 -4.79 -2.65
C ILE A 114 -21.18 -6.20 -2.05
N HIS A 115 -21.75 -6.33 -0.85
CA HIS A 115 -21.92 -7.60 -0.18
C HIS A 115 -23.11 -7.56 0.78
N PRO A 116 -23.65 -8.73 1.21
CA PRO A 116 -24.66 -8.80 2.25
C PRO A 116 -24.16 -8.21 3.58
N ALA A 117 -25.08 -7.75 4.42
CA ALA A 117 -24.75 -7.14 5.72
C ALA A 117 -24.06 -8.12 6.67
N GLU A 118 -24.36 -9.42 6.56
CA GLU A 118 -23.74 -10.49 7.34
C GLU A 118 -22.26 -10.67 7.00
N MET A 119 -21.82 -10.16 5.83
CA MET A 119 -20.45 -10.25 5.32
C MET A 119 -19.70 -8.93 5.45
N ASP A 120 -20.29 -7.92 6.12
CA ASP A 120 -19.75 -6.57 6.26
C ASP A 120 -18.55 -6.47 7.21
N GLY A 121 -18.34 -7.47 8.07
CA GLY A 121 -17.20 -7.47 8.99
C GLY A 121 -17.34 -6.54 10.19
N VAL A 122 -18.53 -6.03 10.47
CA VAL A 122 -18.83 -5.21 11.67
C VAL A 122 -18.86 -6.03 12.96
N THR A 123 -19.06 -7.34 12.88
CA THR A 123 -18.95 -8.24 14.03
C THR A 123 -17.53 -8.78 14.12
N PRO A 124 -16.78 -8.49 15.20
CA PRO A 124 -15.42 -8.98 15.34
C PRO A 124 -15.36 -10.50 15.54
N VAL A 125 -14.36 -11.12 14.93
CA VAL A 125 -13.96 -12.51 15.19
C VAL A 125 -13.05 -12.53 16.43
N PRO A 126 -13.40 -13.30 17.48
CA PRO A 126 -12.60 -13.36 18.70
C PRO A 126 -11.21 -14.00 18.42
N PRO A 127 -10.22 -13.80 19.32
CA PRO A 127 -8.95 -14.52 19.27
C PRO A 127 -9.12 -16.03 19.10
N GLY A 128 -8.37 -16.62 18.19
CA GLY A 128 -8.46 -18.04 17.80
C GLY A 128 -9.71 -18.40 16.97
N GLY A 129 -10.62 -17.46 16.75
CA GLY A 129 -11.82 -17.66 15.96
C GLY A 129 -11.55 -17.69 14.46
N THR A 130 -12.54 -18.20 13.70
CA THR A 130 -12.53 -18.19 12.24
C THR A 130 -13.90 -17.77 11.72
N PHE A 131 -13.92 -16.99 10.65
CA PHE A 131 -15.11 -16.60 9.93
C PHE A 131 -14.87 -16.71 8.42
N VAL A 132 -15.91 -17.08 7.67
CA VAL A 132 -15.85 -17.18 6.22
C VAL A 132 -16.68 -16.06 5.61
N TYR A 133 -16.00 -15.09 4.98
CA TYR A 133 -16.64 -14.05 4.21
C TYR A 133 -16.97 -14.58 2.81
N GLU A 134 -18.20 -14.38 2.34
CA GLU A 134 -18.56 -14.76 0.97
C GLU A 134 -19.46 -13.74 0.29
N PHE A 135 -19.06 -13.30 -0.90
CA PHE A 135 -19.80 -12.34 -1.73
C PHE A 135 -19.39 -12.49 -3.19
N ASP A 136 -20.14 -11.89 -4.10
CA ASP A 136 -19.73 -11.81 -5.50
C ASP A 136 -18.80 -10.62 -5.70
N ALA A 137 -17.77 -10.77 -6.55
CA ALA A 137 -16.85 -9.69 -6.87
C ALA A 137 -17.56 -8.65 -7.74
N GLU A 138 -18.09 -7.59 -7.13
CA GLU A 138 -18.71 -6.46 -7.84
C GLU A 138 -18.73 -5.14 -7.05
N PRO A 139 -18.75 -3.98 -7.73
CA PRO A 139 -18.49 -3.80 -9.17
C PRO A 139 -17.00 -4.03 -9.50
N PHE A 140 -16.62 -4.10 -10.79
CA PHE A 140 -15.21 -4.01 -11.16
C PHE A 140 -14.60 -2.69 -10.66
N GLY A 141 -13.32 -2.71 -10.31
CA GLY A 141 -12.59 -1.55 -9.85
C GLY A 141 -11.46 -1.88 -8.89
N LEU A 142 -10.85 -0.83 -8.37
CA LEU A 142 -9.92 -0.90 -7.26
C LEU A 142 -10.68 -0.66 -5.97
N HIS A 143 -10.75 -1.69 -5.14
CA HIS A 143 -11.33 -1.64 -3.82
C HIS A 143 -10.26 -1.92 -2.76
N VAL A 144 -10.69 -1.86 -1.51
CA VAL A 144 -9.83 -2.06 -0.36
C VAL A 144 -10.55 -2.93 0.67
N TYR A 145 -9.79 -3.48 1.60
CA TYR A 145 -10.33 -4.11 2.79
C TYR A 145 -9.52 -3.70 4.01
N HIS A 146 -10.14 -3.69 5.18
CA HIS A 146 -9.47 -3.38 6.43
C HIS A 146 -10.22 -3.94 7.64
N CYS A 147 -9.58 -3.97 8.81
CA CYS A 147 -10.27 -4.35 10.03
C CYS A 147 -11.30 -3.29 10.42
N HIS A 148 -12.44 -3.72 10.98
CA HIS A 148 -13.54 -2.84 11.41
C HIS A 148 -13.95 -3.10 12.86
N THR A 149 -12.95 -3.38 13.71
CA THR A 149 -13.13 -3.52 15.17
C THR A 149 -12.83 -2.21 15.87
N THR A 150 -13.61 -1.86 16.89
CA THR A 150 -13.38 -0.65 17.69
C THR A 150 -12.18 -0.81 18.66
N PRO A 151 -11.35 0.23 18.85
CA PRO A 151 -11.37 1.53 18.17
C PRO A 151 -10.78 1.46 16.75
N PHE A 152 -11.55 1.90 15.75
CA PHE A 152 -11.22 1.68 14.32
C PHE A 152 -9.83 2.19 13.94
N SER A 153 -9.48 3.40 14.38
CA SER A 153 -8.19 4.03 14.04
C SER A 153 -7.01 3.16 14.44
N ARG A 154 -7.03 2.57 15.63
CA ARG A 154 -5.95 1.71 16.12
C ARG A 154 -5.78 0.45 15.27
N HIS A 155 -6.88 -0.13 14.78
CA HIS A 155 -6.82 -1.35 13.98
C HIS A 155 -6.27 -1.09 12.58
N ILE A 156 -6.73 -0.01 11.94
CA ILE A 156 -6.22 0.42 10.63
C ILE A 156 -4.76 0.86 10.77
N HIS A 157 -4.45 1.80 11.66
CA HIS A 157 -3.10 2.30 11.94
C HIS A 157 -2.07 1.19 12.16
N LYS A 158 -2.45 0.13 12.88
CA LYS A 158 -1.54 -0.99 13.14
C LYS A 158 -1.22 -1.85 11.92
N GLY A 159 -1.88 -1.68 10.78
CA GLY A 159 -1.54 -2.34 9.52
C GLY A 159 -2.58 -3.31 8.98
N LEU A 160 -3.77 -3.41 9.58
CA LEU A 160 -4.83 -4.31 9.12
C LEU A 160 -5.63 -3.67 7.97
N TYR A 161 -4.98 -3.55 6.82
CA TYR A 161 -5.57 -3.08 5.56
C TYR A 161 -4.88 -3.72 4.35
N GLY A 162 -5.56 -3.77 3.21
CA GLY A 162 -5.03 -4.26 1.94
C GLY A 162 -5.93 -3.89 0.76
N LEU A 163 -5.54 -4.32 -0.44
CA LEU A 163 -6.27 -4.01 -1.67
C LEU A 163 -7.10 -5.19 -2.16
N PHE A 164 -8.24 -4.87 -2.78
CA PHE A 164 -9.08 -5.84 -3.49
C PHE A 164 -9.34 -5.32 -4.90
N ILE A 165 -8.67 -5.90 -5.89
CA ILE A 165 -8.83 -5.57 -7.30
C ILE A 165 -9.89 -6.49 -7.89
N VAL A 166 -10.89 -5.90 -8.52
CA VAL A 166 -11.88 -6.62 -9.31
C VAL A 166 -11.71 -6.21 -10.77
N ASP A 167 -11.16 -7.10 -11.58
CA ASP A 167 -10.97 -6.85 -13.01
C ASP A 167 -12.31 -6.76 -13.74
N PRO A 168 -12.44 -5.86 -14.74
CA PRO A 168 -13.62 -5.80 -15.58
C PRO A 168 -13.79 -7.08 -16.42
N PRO A 169 -15.03 -7.46 -16.79
CA PRO A 169 -15.27 -8.63 -17.65
C PRO A 169 -14.56 -8.53 -19.02
N THR A 170 -14.41 -7.31 -19.53
CA THR A 170 -13.52 -7.01 -20.67
C THR A 170 -12.21 -6.45 -20.10
N PRO A 171 -11.08 -7.15 -20.27
CA PRO A 171 -9.81 -6.70 -19.71
C PRO A 171 -9.41 -5.30 -20.17
N ARG A 172 -8.76 -4.56 -19.27
CA ARG A 172 -8.09 -3.30 -19.60
C ARG A 172 -6.93 -3.57 -20.58
N PRO A 173 -6.45 -2.56 -21.33
CA PRO A 173 -5.21 -2.70 -22.09
C PRO A 173 -4.08 -3.22 -21.19
N PRO A 174 -3.22 -4.13 -21.70
CA PRO A 174 -2.06 -4.59 -20.95
C PRO A 174 -1.19 -3.42 -20.50
N ALA A 175 -0.70 -3.49 -19.26
CA ALA A 175 0.16 -2.49 -18.65
C ALA A 175 1.16 -3.17 -17.72
N HIS A 176 2.25 -2.48 -17.41
CA HIS A 176 3.08 -2.79 -16.26
C HIS A 176 2.34 -2.34 -15.00
N GLU A 177 1.79 -3.29 -14.25
CA GLU A 177 0.89 -3.04 -13.14
C GLU A 177 1.64 -2.98 -11.80
N LEU A 178 1.41 -1.93 -11.03
CA LEU A 178 2.01 -1.68 -9.72
C LEU A 178 0.95 -1.43 -8.65
N VAL A 179 1.23 -1.84 -7.42
CA VAL A 179 0.40 -1.60 -6.23
C VAL A 179 1.12 -0.64 -5.29
N MET A 180 0.46 0.46 -4.95
CA MET A 180 0.97 1.46 -4.03
C MET A 180 -0.06 1.74 -2.93
N VAL A 181 0.27 1.36 -1.70
CA VAL A 181 -0.54 1.67 -0.51
C VAL A 181 0.18 2.70 0.33
N MET A 182 -0.41 3.89 0.42
CA MET A 182 0.14 5.01 1.17
C MET A 182 -0.21 4.85 2.65
N ASN A 183 0.78 4.82 3.52
CA ASN A 183 0.59 4.62 4.96
C ASN A 183 1.52 5.49 5.79
N ALA A 184 1.19 5.59 7.08
CA ALA A 184 1.98 6.31 8.05
C ALA A 184 1.95 5.61 9.41
N PHE A 185 2.92 5.95 10.25
CA PHE A 185 3.15 5.32 11.54
C PHE A 185 3.36 6.38 12.62
N ASP A 186 2.59 6.21 13.68
CA ASP A 186 2.66 6.93 14.95
C ASP A 186 3.45 6.00 15.88
N THR A 187 4.67 6.40 16.19
CA THR A 187 5.66 5.60 16.90
C THR A 187 5.65 5.85 18.40
N ASN A 188 5.06 6.97 18.83
CA ASN A 188 5.00 7.40 20.22
C ASN A 188 3.58 7.24 20.84
N PHE A 189 2.59 6.91 20.01
CA PHE A 189 1.17 6.69 20.28
C PHE A 189 0.40 7.93 20.79
N ASP A 190 0.75 9.13 20.29
CA ASP A 190 0.07 10.39 20.60
C ASP A 190 -0.99 10.82 19.56
N ALA A 191 -1.24 9.99 18.54
CA ALA A 191 -2.11 10.24 17.40
C ALA A 191 -1.57 11.25 16.37
N GLU A 192 -0.25 11.43 16.29
CA GLU A 192 0.47 12.11 15.21
C GLU A 192 1.47 11.13 14.54
N ASN A 193 1.68 11.23 13.23
CA ASN A 193 2.57 10.32 12.51
C ASN A 193 4.00 10.85 12.43
N GLU A 194 4.99 10.04 12.83
CA GLU A 194 6.43 10.36 12.65
C GLU A 194 7.04 9.80 11.38
N VAL A 195 6.42 8.78 10.77
CA VAL A 195 6.99 8.08 9.61
C VAL A 195 5.91 7.89 8.57
N TYR A 196 6.20 8.26 7.32
CA TYR A 196 5.31 8.08 6.17
C TYR A 196 5.98 7.18 5.15
N ALA A 197 5.17 6.40 4.44
CA ALA A 197 5.68 5.49 3.44
C ALA A 197 4.65 5.20 2.35
N VAL A 198 5.13 4.54 1.31
CA VAL A 198 4.32 3.76 0.38
C VAL A 198 4.80 2.32 0.50
N ASN A 199 3.88 1.40 0.73
CA ASN A 199 4.18 0.00 1.06
C ASN A 199 5.13 -0.15 2.27
N THR A 200 4.92 0.67 3.32
CA THR A 200 5.42 0.47 4.71
C THR A 200 6.81 0.97 5.07
N VAL A 201 7.82 0.89 4.20
CA VAL A 201 9.18 1.30 4.57
C VAL A 201 9.49 2.71 4.06
N ALA A 202 9.84 3.61 4.98
CA ALA A 202 10.19 4.99 4.67
C ALA A 202 11.42 5.07 3.74
N PHE A 203 11.33 5.91 2.71
CA PHE A 203 12.35 6.12 1.70
C PHE A 203 12.76 4.87 0.90
N HIS A 204 12.01 3.76 0.99
CA HIS A 204 12.37 2.52 0.31
C HIS A 204 12.61 2.73 -1.19
N TYR A 205 11.66 3.33 -1.90
CA TYR A 205 11.79 3.55 -3.35
C TYR A 205 12.72 4.69 -3.76
N THR A 206 13.28 5.43 -2.79
CA THR A 206 14.39 6.36 -3.07
C THR A 206 15.72 5.62 -3.07
N LYS A 207 15.83 4.59 -2.22
CA LYS A 207 17.01 3.72 -2.07
C LYS A 207 16.98 2.57 -3.09
N HIS A 208 15.78 2.11 -3.44
CA HIS A 208 15.48 1.04 -4.38
C HIS A 208 14.51 1.55 -5.46
N PRO A 209 14.98 2.36 -6.43
CA PRO A 209 14.12 2.91 -7.48
C PRO A 209 13.33 1.85 -8.24
N ILE A 210 12.09 2.19 -8.61
CA ILE A 210 11.18 1.29 -9.32
C ILE A 210 11.56 1.28 -10.81
N PRO A 211 12.01 0.15 -11.37
CA PRO A 211 12.38 0.08 -12.78
C PRO A 211 11.12 0.15 -13.66
N LEU A 212 11.14 1.03 -14.66
CA LEU A 212 10.10 1.13 -15.68
C LEU A 212 10.73 1.13 -17.07
N ARG A 213 9.98 0.69 -18.10
CA ARG A 213 10.42 0.79 -19.49
C ARG A 213 9.87 2.06 -20.16
N ALA A 214 10.72 2.78 -20.87
CA ALA A 214 10.29 3.89 -21.72
C ALA A 214 9.28 3.41 -22.79
N GLY A 215 8.20 4.15 -22.97
CA GLY A 215 7.14 3.81 -23.93
C GLY A 215 6.15 2.72 -23.48
N GLU A 216 6.36 2.09 -22.32
CA GLU A 216 5.43 1.11 -21.76
C GLU A 216 4.31 1.82 -20.97
N LEU A 217 3.08 1.29 -21.06
CA LEU A 217 1.98 1.75 -20.22
C LEU A 217 2.19 1.23 -18.81
N THR A 218 2.35 2.13 -17.84
CA THR A 218 2.36 1.82 -16.42
C THR A 218 0.98 2.07 -15.83
N ARG A 219 0.49 1.13 -15.02
CA ARG A 219 -0.77 1.25 -14.28
C ARG A 219 -0.49 1.11 -12.79
N VAL A 220 -0.79 2.13 -12.01
CA VAL A 220 -0.66 2.11 -10.55
C VAL A 220 -2.04 1.96 -9.91
N TYR A 221 -2.22 0.94 -9.09
CA TYR A 221 -3.33 0.80 -8.15
C TYR A 221 -2.95 1.49 -6.84
N LEU A 222 -3.44 2.72 -6.66
CA LEU A 222 -3.10 3.59 -5.54
C LEU A 222 -4.22 3.62 -4.49
N ALA A 223 -3.91 3.41 -3.21
CA ALA A 223 -4.86 3.60 -2.11
C ALA A 223 -4.26 4.30 -0.90
N ASN A 224 -5.08 5.06 -0.18
CA ASN A 224 -4.68 5.75 1.04
C ASN A 224 -5.13 5.01 2.30
N PHE A 225 -4.19 4.63 3.15
CA PHE A 225 -4.44 4.10 4.50
C PHE A 225 -3.67 4.86 5.58
N THR A 226 -3.27 6.10 5.29
CA THR A 226 -2.76 7.01 6.31
C THR A 226 -3.89 7.31 7.30
N GLU A 227 -3.62 7.03 8.58
CA GLU A 227 -4.50 7.34 9.70
C GLU A 227 -4.06 8.66 10.34
N PHE A 228 -4.94 9.32 11.09
CA PHE A 228 -4.73 10.60 11.77
C PHE A 228 -4.65 11.83 10.84
N ASP A 229 -3.90 11.77 9.75
CA ASP A 229 -3.90 12.82 8.73
C ASP A 229 -5.12 12.70 7.81
N LEU A 230 -5.88 13.79 7.70
CA LEU A 230 -7.17 13.79 6.99
C LEU A 230 -7.05 13.60 5.47
N ILE A 231 -5.92 13.99 4.89
CA ILE A 231 -5.73 14.06 3.46
C ILE A 231 -4.31 13.71 3.08
N ASN A 232 -4.21 13.07 1.93
CA ASN A 232 -2.97 12.69 1.31
C ASN A 232 -2.86 13.13 -0.13
N SER A 233 -1.69 12.98 -0.75
CA SER A 233 -1.59 13.17 -2.19
C SER A 233 -0.51 12.32 -2.84
N PHE A 234 -0.62 12.15 -4.15
CA PHE A 234 0.38 11.49 -4.97
C PHE A 234 0.70 12.37 -6.17
N HIS A 235 1.98 12.66 -6.38
CA HIS A 235 2.49 13.46 -7.48
C HIS A 235 3.65 12.73 -8.18
N ILE A 236 3.72 12.83 -9.51
CA ILE A 236 4.86 12.34 -10.32
C ILE A 236 5.54 13.49 -11.06
N HIS A 237 6.87 13.46 -11.13
CA HIS A 237 7.65 14.51 -11.77
C HIS A 237 7.66 14.37 -13.29
N ALA A 238 7.58 15.50 -13.98
CA ALA A 238 7.76 15.62 -15.43
C ALA A 238 6.86 14.70 -16.28
N ASN A 239 5.71 14.28 -15.75
CA ASN A 239 4.73 13.47 -16.45
C ASN A 239 3.32 13.73 -15.92
N LEU A 240 2.32 13.32 -16.70
CA LEU A 240 0.92 13.33 -16.30
C LEU A 240 0.35 11.91 -16.42
N PHE A 241 -0.69 11.62 -15.67
CA PHE A 241 -1.42 10.36 -15.70
C PHE A 241 -2.90 10.59 -15.97
N HIS A 242 -3.50 9.60 -16.61
CA HIS A 242 -4.94 9.42 -16.65
C HIS A 242 -5.40 8.85 -15.31
N LEU A 243 -6.29 9.57 -14.62
CA LEU A 243 -6.85 9.20 -13.32
C LEU A 243 -8.20 8.52 -13.53
N LEU A 244 -8.35 7.29 -13.05
CA LEU A 244 -9.63 6.60 -12.97
C LEU A 244 -10.04 6.48 -11.49
N ARG A 245 -11.02 7.27 -11.07
CA ARG A 245 -11.46 7.29 -9.67
C ARG A 245 -12.12 5.97 -9.31
N THR A 246 -11.57 5.28 -8.32
CA THR A 246 -12.01 3.95 -7.86
C THR A 246 -11.87 2.83 -8.91
N GLY A 247 -11.44 3.14 -10.14
CA GLY A 247 -11.31 2.16 -11.22
C GLY A 247 -12.63 1.55 -11.72
N THR A 248 -13.79 2.09 -11.34
CA THR A 248 -15.12 1.54 -11.69
C THR A 248 -15.62 1.94 -13.08
N LYS A 249 -14.77 2.63 -13.86
CA LYS A 249 -14.98 2.96 -15.27
C LYS A 249 -13.73 2.59 -16.07
N LEU A 250 -13.90 2.45 -17.38
CA LEU A 250 -12.80 2.26 -18.31
C LEU A 250 -12.23 3.60 -18.83
N GLU A 251 -13.07 4.64 -18.90
CA GLU A 251 -12.65 5.98 -19.30
C GLU A 251 -12.04 6.74 -18.10
N PRO A 252 -10.95 7.50 -18.30
CA PRO A 252 -10.38 8.39 -17.30
C PRO A 252 -11.32 9.52 -16.90
N ASP A 253 -11.34 9.87 -15.62
CA ASP A 253 -12.05 11.03 -15.09
C ASP A 253 -11.23 12.32 -15.26
N GLU A 254 -9.90 12.24 -15.14
CA GLU A 254 -8.99 13.40 -15.21
C GLU A 254 -7.66 13.04 -15.91
N TYR A 255 -6.95 14.07 -16.41
CA TYR A 255 -5.56 13.98 -16.87
C TYR A 255 -4.74 15.04 -16.13
N THR A 256 -3.89 14.60 -15.20
CA THR A 256 -3.24 15.44 -14.18
C THR A 256 -1.90 14.83 -13.75
N ASP A 257 -1.07 15.57 -13.02
CA ASP A 257 0.18 15.09 -12.42
C ASP A 257 0.07 14.88 -10.90
N LEU A 258 -1.08 15.22 -10.31
CA LEU A 258 -1.32 15.21 -8.88
C LEU A 258 -2.77 14.80 -8.58
N VAL A 259 -2.95 13.98 -7.54
CA VAL A 259 -4.27 13.65 -6.98
C VAL A 259 -4.22 13.66 -5.46
N MET A 260 -5.31 14.12 -4.83
CA MET A 260 -5.50 14.05 -3.38
C MET A 260 -6.43 12.90 -3.01
N LEU A 261 -6.18 12.28 -1.85
CA LEU A 261 -6.93 11.13 -1.35
C LEU A 261 -7.19 11.30 0.16
N CYS A 262 -8.45 11.27 0.58
CA CYS A 262 -8.83 11.03 1.98
C CYS A 262 -8.56 9.56 2.37
N GLN A 263 -8.70 9.20 3.65
CA GLN A 263 -8.53 7.82 4.09
C GLN A 263 -9.47 6.86 3.32
N ALA A 264 -8.93 5.71 2.90
CA ALA A 264 -9.56 4.69 2.06
C ALA A 264 -9.99 5.15 0.65
N GLU A 265 -9.75 6.40 0.25
CA GLU A 265 -9.83 6.74 -1.18
C GLU A 265 -8.72 6.02 -1.95
N ARG A 266 -9.07 5.60 -3.17
CA ARG A 266 -8.22 4.76 -4.02
C ARG A 266 -8.53 4.97 -5.48
N HIS A 267 -7.52 5.01 -6.32
CA HIS A 267 -7.63 5.32 -7.75
C HIS A 267 -6.66 4.49 -8.59
N ILE A 268 -6.98 4.31 -9.87
CA ILE A 268 -6.06 3.75 -10.85
C ILE A 268 -5.42 4.91 -11.60
N LEU A 269 -4.09 4.91 -11.70
CA LEU A 269 -3.31 5.89 -12.47
C LEU A 269 -2.70 5.19 -13.68
N GLU A 270 -2.86 5.75 -14.88
CA GLU A 270 -2.26 5.22 -16.09
C GLU A 270 -1.37 6.27 -16.76
N PHE A 271 -0.09 5.95 -17.00
CA PHE A 271 0.88 6.86 -17.62
C PHE A 271 1.96 6.10 -18.39
N THR A 272 2.67 6.82 -19.25
CA THR A 272 3.84 6.33 -19.97
C THR A 272 4.93 7.39 -19.92
N TYR A 273 6.17 7.00 -19.60
CA TYR A 273 7.32 7.87 -19.79
C TYR A 273 7.87 7.70 -21.21
N PRO A 274 7.92 8.75 -22.04
CA PRO A 274 8.35 8.62 -23.43
C PRO A 274 9.87 8.54 -23.58
N ARG A 275 10.63 8.82 -22.53
CA ARG A 275 12.09 8.88 -22.55
C ARG A 275 12.67 8.31 -21.25
N PRO A 276 13.84 7.65 -21.30
CA PRO A 276 14.58 7.25 -20.12
C PRO A 276 14.93 8.42 -19.21
N GLY A 277 15.08 8.13 -17.92
CA GLY A 277 15.43 9.10 -16.89
C GLY A 277 14.94 8.67 -15.51
N GLN A 278 15.37 9.41 -14.50
CA GLN A 278 14.92 9.22 -13.12
C GLN A 278 13.89 10.29 -12.78
N PHE A 279 12.71 9.86 -12.37
CA PHE A 279 11.58 10.74 -12.11
C PHE A 279 11.06 10.49 -10.69
N MET A 280 11.08 11.52 -9.85
CA MET A 280 10.58 11.38 -8.49
C MET A 280 9.05 11.23 -8.48
N PHE A 281 8.56 10.52 -7.48
CA PHE A 281 7.16 10.55 -7.08
C PHE A 281 7.08 10.66 -5.56
N HIS A 282 6.12 11.42 -5.05
CA HIS A 282 6.00 11.67 -3.61
C HIS A 282 4.64 12.27 -3.25
N ALA A 283 4.34 12.33 -1.95
CA ALA A 283 3.28 13.19 -1.46
C ALA A 283 3.64 14.67 -1.68
N HIS A 284 2.69 15.45 -2.19
CA HIS A 284 2.83 16.89 -2.38
C HIS A 284 2.51 17.71 -1.10
N GLN A 285 2.35 17.02 0.04
CA GLN A 285 2.50 17.56 1.37
C GLN A 285 3.99 17.43 1.76
N SER A 286 4.69 18.56 1.93
CA SER A 286 6.14 18.57 2.18
C SER A 286 6.55 17.75 3.40
N GLU A 287 5.76 17.79 4.46
CA GLU A 287 6.00 17.03 5.69
C GLU A 287 6.07 15.52 5.42
N PHE A 288 5.10 14.97 4.68
CA PHE A 288 5.02 13.52 4.45
C PHE A 288 6.21 13.02 3.62
N ASN A 289 6.63 13.79 2.61
CA ASN A 289 7.79 13.40 1.81
C ASN A 289 9.12 13.55 2.57
N GLN A 290 9.24 14.53 3.47
CA GLN A 290 10.40 14.68 4.35
C GLN A 290 10.47 13.58 5.43
N LEU A 291 9.35 12.92 5.71
CA LEU A 291 9.22 11.86 6.71
C LEU A 291 9.15 10.44 6.12
N GLY A 292 9.39 10.28 4.81
CA GLY A 292 9.64 8.98 4.20
C GLY A 292 8.87 8.67 2.93
N TRP A 293 7.80 9.40 2.65
CA TRP A 293 7.03 9.15 1.43
C TRP A 293 7.60 9.87 0.23
N MET A 294 8.61 9.23 -0.35
CA MET A 294 9.10 9.55 -1.68
C MET A 294 9.78 8.33 -2.32
N GLY A 295 9.80 8.34 -3.64
CA GLY A 295 10.47 7.35 -4.44
C GLY A 295 10.89 7.88 -5.79
N ILE A 296 11.55 7.01 -6.54
CA ILE A 296 12.04 7.29 -7.89
C ILE A 296 11.52 6.19 -8.82
N PHE A 297 10.95 6.59 -9.94
CA PHE A 297 10.83 5.72 -11.12
C PHE A 297 12.13 5.82 -11.91
N ASP A 298 12.82 4.70 -12.08
CA ASP A 298 14.01 4.57 -12.90
C ASP A 298 13.61 4.04 -14.28
N VAL A 299 13.41 4.97 -15.22
CA VAL A 299 12.91 4.65 -16.55
C VAL A 299 14.10 4.36 -17.47
N THR A 300 14.16 3.15 -18.01
CA THR A 300 15.21 2.70 -18.93
C THR A 300 14.62 2.21 -20.26
N GLU A 301 15.46 2.06 -21.29
CA GLU A 301 15.00 1.55 -22.60
C GLU A 301 14.54 0.08 -22.52
N ASP A 302 15.18 -0.70 -21.64
CA ASP A 302 14.95 -2.13 -21.49
C ASP A 302 14.08 -2.50 -20.28
N GLY A 303 13.70 -1.53 -19.45
CA GLY A 303 12.92 -1.74 -18.22
C GLY A 303 13.71 -2.45 -17.12
N LEU A 304 15.04 -2.58 -17.28
CA LEU A 304 15.92 -3.09 -16.24
C LEU A 304 16.45 -1.92 -15.39
N PRO A 305 16.78 -2.16 -14.10
CA PRO A 305 17.39 -1.13 -13.27
C PRO A 305 18.67 -0.55 -13.89
N SER A 306 18.89 0.75 -13.77
CA SER A 306 20.13 1.39 -14.21
C SER A 306 21.32 0.98 -13.32
N GLU A 307 22.45 0.64 -13.95
CA GLU A 307 23.76 0.56 -13.29
C GLU A 307 24.17 2.00 -12.95
N PRO A 308 24.16 2.48 -11.68
CA PRO A 308 24.88 1.93 -10.53
C PRO A 308 24.07 1.93 -9.21
N PHE A 309 22.74 1.76 -9.23
CA PHE A 309 21.98 1.61 -7.97
C PHE A 309 22.24 0.27 -7.26
N ALA A 310 22.66 -0.77 -8.01
CA ALA A 310 23.15 -2.02 -7.43
C ALA A 310 24.44 -1.87 -6.59
N ALA A 311 25.14 -0.73 -6.68
CA ALA A 311 26.43 -0.49 -6.01
C ALA A 311 26.51 0.82 -5.19
N ALA A 312 25.51 1.70 -5.23
CA ALA A 312 25.57 3.02 -4.63
C ALA A 312 25.10 3.03 -3.15
N ARG A 313 25.86 2.41 -2.25
CA ARG A 313 25.74 2.60 -0.78
C ARG A 313 26.21 3.99 -0.28
N HIS A 314 26.48 4.95 -1.16
CA HIS A 314 27.12 6.21 -0.78
C HIS A 314 26.85 7.34 -1.77
N LEU A 315 25.62 7.85 -1.81
CA LEU A 315 25.39 9.21 -2.32
C LEU A 315 24.43 9.95 -1.39
N GLY A 316 24.99 10.92 -0.67
CA GLY A 316 24.27 11.81 0.25
C GLY A 316 23.33 12.74 -0.51
N LEU A 317 22.11 12.27 -0.75
CA LEU A 317 21.02 13.06 -1.31
C LEU A 317 20.30 13.94 -0.27
N CYS A 318 20.79 13.98 0.97
CA CYS A 318 20.28 14.85 2.03
C CYS A 318 20.98 16.23 2.02
N GLN A 319 20.99 16.93 0.89
CA GLN A 319 21.30 18.36 0.81
C GLN A 319 20.50 19.02 -0.31
N LEU A 320 19.18 19.09 -0.12
CA LEU A 320 18.40 20.20 -0.63
C LEU A 320 17.78 20.88 0.60
N SER A 321 18.34 22.06 0.89
CA SER A 321 18.03 22.98 1.98
C SER A 321 16.56 23.40 2.04
#